data_AF-A0A8I6X0Y2-F1
#
_entry.id   AF-A0A8I6X0Y2-F1
#
_cell.length_a   1.000
_cell.length_b   1.000
_cell.length_c   1.000
_cell.angle_alpha   90.00
_cell.angle_beta   90.00
_cell.angle_gamma   90.00
#
_symmetry.space_group_name_H-M   'P 1'
#
loop_
_entity.id
_entity.type
_entity.pdbx_description
1 polymer ?
#
loop_
_entity_poly.entity_id
_entity_poly.type
_entity_poly.pdbx_seq_one_letter_code
_entity_poly.pdbx_strand_id
1 'polypeptide(L)'
;MSLPCSDQSIRPRKMQSASLPRGVEAVQCWCGDVCKVKEVTDFSDWLGMKFFMCANYESDPPESISAYVRPPSPPPLCMYYRWIDTEMPDWAVTEIRERGRRAWASLDLEERREKAEAEEKAEQKKEWEDYYVEQRAFLDEMKRKN
;
A
#
# COMPACT_ATOMS: atom_id res chain seq x y z
N MET A 1 20.96 -22.25 -21.54
CA MET A 1 20.88 -20.80 -21.28
C MET A 1 20.24 -20.64 -19.91
N SER A 2 21.00 -20.20 -18.91
CA SER A 2 20.49 -19.94 -17.56
C SER A 2 19.58 -18.71 -17.64
N LEU A 3 18.29 -18.90 -17.32
CA LEU A 3 17.36 -17.78 -17.16
C LEU A 3 17.92 -16.87 -16.05
N PRO A 4 18.10 -15.56 -16.29
CA PRO A 4 18.59 -14.66 -15.26
C PRO A 4 17.67 -14.71 -14.05
N CYS A 5 18.25 -14.80 -12.86
CA CYS A 5 17.50 -14.72 -11.61
C CYS A 5 16.81 -13.36 -11.55
N SER A 6 15.49 -13.37 -11.47
CA SER A 6 14.66 -12.16 -11.45
C SER A 6 15.09 -11.18 -10.35
N ASP A 7 14.98 -9.88 -10.68
CA ASP A 7 15.44 -8.76 -9.88
C ASP A 7 14.73 -8.66 -8.52
N GLN A 8 15.42 -9.09 -7.46
CA GLN A 8 14.87 -9.18 -6.11
C GLN A 8 14.33 -7.85 -5.54
N SER A 9 14.64 -6.70 -6.15
CA SER A 9 14.14 -5.39 -5.71
C SER A 9 12.63 -5.20 -5.92
N ILE A 10 12.01 -5.92 -6.85
CA ILE A 10 10.59 -5.77 -7.23
C ILE A 10 9.75 -6.95 -6.71
N ARG A 11 10.06 -7.42 -5.50
CA ARG A 11 9.39 -8.58 -4.92
C ARG A 11 8.20 -8.17 -4.06
N PRO A 12 6.97 -8.60 -4.39
CA PRO A 12 5.81 -8.40 -3.53
C PRO A 12 6.01 -9.10 -2.18
N ARG A 13 5.65 -8.45 -1.08
CA ARG A 13 5.75 -9.05 0.27
C ARG A 13 4.49 -9.84 0.64
N LYS A 14 3.33 -9.34 0.24
CA LYS A 14 2.04 -9.99 0.52
C LYS A 14 1.55 -10.70 -0.72
N MET A 15 1.41 -12.01 -0.59
CA MET A 15 1.00 -12.89 -1.67
C MET A 15 0.24 -14.08 -1.12
N GLN A 16 -0.59 -14.69 -1.96
CA GLN A 16 -1.31 -15.93 -1.65
C GLN A 16 -1.07 -16.97 -2.74
N SER A 17 -1.26 -18.24 -2.40
CA SER A 17 -1.23 -19.31 -3.39
C SER A 17 -2.41 -19.16 -4.35
N ALA A 18 -2.13 -19.25 -5.66
CA ALA A 18 -3.12 -19.10 -6.70
C ALA A 18 -3.07 -20.29 -7.67
N SER A 19 -4.14 -20.44 -8.46
CA SER A 19 -4.18 -21.42 -9.55
C SER A 19 -3.44 -20.89 -10.78
N LEU A 20 -2.91 -21.83 -11.56
CA LEU A 20 -2.27 -21.55 -12.83
C LEU A 20 -3.31 -21.01 -13.83
N PRO A 21 -3.03 -19.90 -14.54
CA PRO A 21 -3.91 -19.41 -15.60
C PRO A 21 -4.08 -20.43 -16.72
N ARG A 22 -5.22 -20.41 -17.39
CA ARG A 22 -5.50 -21.33 -18.51
C ARG A 22 -4.52 -21.06 -19.65
N GLY A 23 -3.90 -22.12 -20.18
CA GLY A 23 -2.98 -22.03 -21.31
C GLY A 23 -1.53 -21.65 -20.94
N VAL A 24 -1.22 -21.49 -19.65
CA VAL A 24 0.15 -21.33 -19.16
C VAL A 24 0.64 -22.67 -18.64
N GLU A 25 1.82 -23.10 -19.06
CA GLU A 25 2.47 -24.30 -18.52
C GLU A 25 3.27 -23.97 -17.25
N ALA A 26 3.24 -24.87 -16.28
CA ALA A 26 3.99 -24.70 -15.05
C ALA A 26 5.50 -24.81 -15.33
N VAL A 27 6.26 -23.79 -14.94
CA VAL A 27 7.70 -23.75 -15.17
C VAL A 27 8.42 -24.51 -14.06
N GLN A 28 9.46 -25.28 -14.42
CA GLN A 28 10.38 -25.85 -13.46
C GLN A 28 11.54 -24.87 -13.19
N CYS A 29 11.88 -24.72 -11.92
CA CYS A 29 13.06 -23.97 -11.51
C CYS A 29 14.34 -24.77 -11.83
N TRP A 30 15.48 -24.09 -11.87
CA TRP A 30 16.83 -24.67 -11.72
C TRP A 30 17.03 -25.67 -10.56
N CYS A 31 16.14 -25.70 -9.56
CA CYS A 31 16.10 -26.74 -8.52
C CYS A 31 15.46 -28.07 -8.96
N GLY A 32 14.83 -28.12 -10.13
CA GLY A 32 14.11 -29.30 -10.62
C GLY A 32 12.65 -29.40 -10.15
N ASP A 33 12.26 -28.68 -9.11
CA ASP A 33 10.88 -28.62 -8.63
C ASP A 33 9.98 -27.74 -9.52
N VAL A 34 8.70 -28.10 -9.57
CA VAL A 34 7.67 -27.29 -10.24
C VAL A 34 7.42 -26.03 -9.43
N CYS A 35 7.45 -24.86 -10.07
CA CYS A 35 7.18 -23.60 -9.41
C CYS A 35 5.71 -23.49 -8.95
N LYS A 36 5.52 -22.93 -7.76
CA LYS A 36 4.22 -22.53 -7.22
C LYS A 36 3.75 -21.26 -7.93
N VAL A 37 2.44 -21.12 -8.10
CA VAL A 37 1.84 -19.87 -8.58
C VAL A 37 1.40 -19.07 -7.37
N LYS A 38 1.84 -17.82 -7.31
CA LYS A 38 1.46 -16.86 -6.28
C LYS A 38 0.76 -15.68 -6.92
N GLU A 39 -0.20 -15.11 -6.21
CA GLU A 39 -0.90 -13.88 -6.58
C GLU A 39 -0.61 -12.81 -5.54
N VAL A 40 -0.36 -11.59 -6.00
CA VAL A 40 -0.12 -10.45 -5.13
C VAL A 40 -1.42 -9.96 -4.52
N THR A 41 -1.43 -9.90 -3.19
CA THR A 41 -2.55 -9.34 -2.40
C THR A 41 -2.22 -7.98 -1.82
N ASP A 42 -1.00 -7.49 -2.03
CA ASP A 42 -0.60 -6.16 -1.59
C ASP A 42 -1.24 -5.08 -2.45
N PHE A 43 -1.77 -4.04 -1.81
CA PHE A 43 -2.39 -2.91 -2.50
C PHE A 43 -1.30 -2.02 -3.10
N SER A 44 -0.87 -2.36 -4.31
CA SER A 44 0.27 -1.81 -5.04
C SER A 44 0.02 -1.89 -6.54
N ASP A 45 0.96 -1.40 -7.35
CA ASP A 45 0.91 -1.47 -8.82
C ASP A 45 0.94 -2.91 -9.37
N TRP A 46 1.06 -3.92 -8.50
CA TRP A 46 1.08 -5.34 -8.86
C TRP A 46 -0.15 -6.09 -8.32
N LEU A 47 -1.14 -5.40 -7.75
CA LEU A 47 -2.31 -6.04 -7.14
C LEU A 47 -2.99 -7.00 -8.13
N GLY A 48 -3.23 -8.23 -7.68
CA GLY A 48 -3.87 -9.27 -8.48
C GLY A 48 -3.00 -9.91 -9.56
N MET A 49 -1.76 -9.43 -9.75
CA MET A 49 -0.83 -10.05 -10.70
C MET A 49 -0.29 -11.37 -10.16
N LYS A 50 -0.13 -12.33 -11.06
CA LYS A 50 0.35 -13.67 -10.77
C LYS A 50 1.77 -13.87 -11.25
N PHE A 51 2.50 -14.67 -10.49
CA PHE A 51 3.88 -15.01 -10.79
C PHE A 51 4.22 -16.41 -10.32
N PHE A 52 5.18 -17.03 -11.00
CA PHE A 52 5.83 -18.24 -10.55
C PHE A 52 6.81 -17.93 -9.42
N MET A 53 6.83 -18.76 -8.40
CA MET A 53 7.79 -18.74 -7.30
C MET A 53 8.28 -20.16 -7.04
N CYS A 54 9.55 -20.34 -6.72
CA CYS A 54 10.06 -21.64 -6.33
C CYS A 54 9.36 -22.21 -5.07
N ALA A 55 9.22 -23.54 -4.98
CA ALA A 55 8.75 -24.23 -3.78
C ALA A 55 9.76 -24.18 -2.62
N ASN A 56 11.06 -24.19 -2.91
CA ASN A 56 12.17 -24.05 -1.94
C ASN A 56 12.61 -22.59 -1.80
N TYR A 57 11.64 -21.70 -1.57
CA TYR A 57 11.87 -20.26 -1.46
C TYR A 57 11.95 -19.83 0.01
N GLU A 58 12.79 -18.83 0.30
CA GLU A 58 13.15 -18.32 1.65
C GLU A 58 11.99 -18.07 2.62
N SER A 59 10.76 -17.92 2.12
CA SER A 59 9.59 -17.50 2.90
C SER A 59 8.47 -18.54 3.00
N ASP A 60 8.62 -19.75 2.43
CA ASP A 60 7.68 -20.83 2.75
C ASP A 60 8.09 -21.44 4.10
N PRO A 61 7.21 -21.48 5.11
CA PRO A 61 7.52 -22.12 6.37
C PRO A 61 7.87 -23.58 6.08
N PRO A 62 8.94 -24.13 6.69
CA PRO A 62 9.27 -25.53 6.52
C PRO A 62 8.03 -26.35 6.90
N GLU A 63 7.61 -27.26 6.03
CA GLU A 63 6.62 -28.27 6.40
C GLU A 63 7.12 -28.93 7.70
N SER A 64 6.21 -29.21 8.64
CA SER A 64 6.58 -29.77 9.94
C SER A 64 7.19 -31.16 9.76
N ILE A 65 8.51 -31.21 9.54
CA ILE A 65 9.28 -32.44 9.51
C ILE A 65 9.30 -32.96 10.95
N SER A 66 9.00 -34.26 11.12
CA SER A 66 9.00 -34.88 12.45
C SER A 66 10.35 -34.66 13.14
N ALA A 67 10.36 -34.46 14.46
CA ALA A 67 11.58 -34.21 15.23
C ALA A 67 12.65 -35.33 15.15
N TYR A 68 12.27 -36.49 14.60
CA TYR A 68 13.14 -37.67 14.44
C TYR A 68 13.80 -37.76 13.06
N VAL A 69 13.37 -36.96 12.09
CA VAL A 69 14.01 -36.88 10.77
C VAL A 69 14.94 -35.69 10.82
N ARG A 70 16.26 -35.94 10.97
CA ARG A 70 17.26 -34.90 10.72
C ARG A 70 17.14 -34.51 9.24
N PRO A 71 16.68 -33.29 8.91
CA PRO A 71 16.60 -32.90 7.51
C PRO A 71 18.02 -32.92 6.93
N PRO A 72 18.22 -33.37 5.69
CA PRO A 72 19.45 -33.05 4.98
C PRO A 72 19.67 -31.53 5.05
N SER A 73 20.94 -31.08 5.02
CA SER A 73 21.27 -29.65 4.96
C SER A 73 20.31 -28.95 3.98
N PRO A 74 19.61 -27.87 4.37
CA PRO A 74 18.55 -27.32 3.56
C PRO A 74 19.11 -27.05 2.16
N PRO A 75 18.45 -27.56 1.09
CA PRO A 75 18.91 -27.29 -0.27
C PRO A 75 19.04 -25.77 -0.42
N PRO A 76 20.07 -25.28 -1.16
CA PRO A 76 20.30 -23.85 -1.30
C PRO A 76 19.00 -23.16 -1.72
N LEU A 77 18.62 -22.10 -0.99
CA LEU A 77 17.37 -21.39 -1.23
C LEU A 77 17.32 -20.91 -2.67
N CYS A 78 16.25 -21.28 -3.36
CA CYS A 78 16.06 -20.94 -4.75
C CYS A 78 15.21 -19.68 -4.83
N MET A 79 15.85 -18.55 -5.15
CA MET A 79 15.18 -17.25 -5.24
C MET A 79 14.48 -17.00 -6.58
N TYR A 80 14.22 -18.07 -7.33
CA TYR A 80 13.54 -17.96 -8.61
C TYR A 80 12.11 -17.53 -8.42
N TYR A 81 11.77 -16.46 -9.13
CA TYR A 81 10.40 -16.10 -9.39
C TYR A 81 10.31 -15.52 -10.79
N ARG A 82 9.14 -15.53 -11.42
CA ARG A 82 8.93 -14.96 -12.76
C ARG A 82 7.49 -14.54 -12.92
N TRP A 83 7.25 -13.31 -13.37
CA TRP A 83 5.90 -12.83 -13.67
C TRP A 83 5.23 -13.68 -14.76
N ILE A 84 3.97 -14.03 -14.51
CA ILE A 84 3.09 -14.69 -15.48
C ILE A 84 2.32 -13.60 -16.22
N ASP A 85 1.71 -12.70 -15.46
CA ASP A 85 0.95 -11.59 -16.00
C ASP A 85 1.89 -10.44 -16.37
N THR A 86 1.68 -9.84 -17.54
CA THR A 86 2.38 -8.63 -17.97
C THR A 86 1.62 -7.36 -17.62
N GLU A 87 0.31 -7.48 -17.38
CA GLU A 87 -0.60 -6.38 -17.09
C GLU A 87 -1.43 -6.71 -15.86
N MET A 88 -1.81 -5.69 -15.11
CA MET A 88 -2.75 -5.84 -14.01
C MET A 88 -4.13 -6.28 -14.50
N PRO A 89 -4.84 -7.14 -13.76
CA PRO A 89 -6.21 -7.47 -14.10
C PRO A 89 -7.14 -6.27 -13.89
N ASP A 90 -8.19 -6.17 -14.73
CA ASP A 90 -9.12 -5.03 -14.73
C ASP A 90 -9.73 -4.74 -13.35
N TRP A 91 -10.11 -5.79 -12.62
CA TRP A 91 -10.69 -5.63 -11.29
C TRP A 91 -9.73 -4.93 -10.32
N ALA A 92 -8.43 -5.24 -10.38
CA ALA A 92 -7.43 -4.62 -9.52
C ALA A 92 -7.22 -3.16 -9.89
N VAL A 93 -7.20 -2.84 -11.20
CA VAL A 93 -7.15 -1.46 -11.68
C VAL A 93 -8.36 -0.66 -11.19
N THR A 94 -9.57 -1.24 -11.27
CA THR A 94 -10.78 -0.59 -10.78
C THR A 94 -10.75 -0.38 -9.27
N GLU A 95 -10.32 -1.38 -8.50
CA GLU A 95 -10.25 -1.29 -7.04
C GLU A 95 -9.25 -0.21 -6.60
N ILE A 96 -8.07 -0.15 -7.22
CA ILE A 96 -7.07 0.88 -6.92
C ILE A 96 -7.64 2.28 -7.19
N ARG A 97 -8.28 2.47 -8.35
CA ARG A 97 -8.90 3.75 -8.72
C ARG A 97 -10.00 4.17 -7.76
N GLU A 98 -10.90 3.25 -7.40
CA GLU A 98 -12.02 3.56 -6.52
C GLU A 98 -11.56 3.88 -5.10
N ARG A 99 -10.64 3.08 -4.56
CA ARG A 99 -10.10 3.33 -3.22
C ARG A 99 -9.33 4.64 -3.18
N GLY A 100 -8.53 4.93 -4.21
CA GLY A 100 -7.87 6.22 -4.39
C GLY A 100 -8.86 7.38 -4.40
N ARG A 101 -9.96 7.26 -5.18
CA ARG A 101 -11.02 8.29 -5.22
C ARG A 101 -11.64 8.55 -3.85
N ARG A 102 -11.93 7.49 -3.08
CA ARG A 102 -12.51 7.63 -1.72
C ARG A 102 -11.53 8.33 -0.76
N ALA A 103 -10.26 7.97 -0.81
CA ALA A 103 -9.22 8.59 0.02
C ALA A 103 -9.04 10.07 -0.32
N TRP A 104 -9.04 10.43 -1.60
CA TRP A 104 -8.97 11.84 -2.02
C TRP A 104 -10.21 12.62 -1.60
N ALA A 105 -11.40 12.03 -1.73
CA ALA A 105 -12.64 12.69 -1.31
C ALA A 105 -12.68 12.95 0.21
N SER A 106 -12.15 12.04 1.04
CA SER A 106 -12.07 12.28 2.48
C SER A 106 -11.08 13.40 2.82
N LEU A 107 -9.91 13.42 2.17
CA LEU A 107 -8.91 14.46 2.39
C LEU A 107 -9.40 15.85 1.94
N ASP A 108 -10.03 15.94 0.77
CA ASP A 108 -10.62 17.21 0.29
C ASP A 108 -11.75 17.70 1.23
N LEU A 109 -12.53 16.79 1.80
CA LEU A 109 -13.54 17.16 2.79
C LEU A 109 -12.92 17.68 4.10
N GLU A 110 -11.87 17.03 4.59
CA GLU A 110 -11.14 17.48 5.78
C GLU A 110 -10.49 18.86 5.55
N GLU A 111 -9.81 19.04 4.42
CA GLU A 111 -9.19 20.32 4.05
C GLU A 111 -10.23 21.46 3.99
N ARG A 112 -11.42 21.19 3.42
CA ARG A 112 -12.52 22.16 3.40
C ARG A 112 -13.03 22.51 4.79
N ARG A 113 -13.10 21.54 5.71
CA ARG A 113 -13.50 21.78 7.10
C ARG A 113 -12.48 22.63 7.83
N GLU A 114 -11.20 22.29 7.71
CA GLU A 114 -10.12 23.09 8.31
C GLU A 114 -10.10 24.52 7.80
N LYS A 115 -10.32 24.70 6.48
CA LYS A 115 -10.40 26.03 5.89
C LYS A 115 -11.61 26.82 6.40
N ALA A 116 -12.79 26.20 6.52
CA ALA A 116 -13.98 26.84 7.07
C ALA A 116 -13.78 27.23 8.54
N GLU A 117 -13.20 26.35 9.35
CA GLU A 117 -12.86 26.66 10.75
C GLU A 117 -11.82 27.78 10.88
N ALA A 118 -10.84 27.83 9.97
CA ALA A 118 -9.84 28.90 9.94
C ALA A 118 -10.47 30.24 9.54
N GLU A 119 -11.41 30.24 8.59
CA GLU A 119 -12.17 31.42 8.19
C GLU A 119 -13.07 31.92 9.32
N GLU A 120 -13.83 31.04 9.97
CA GLU A 120 -14.66 31.39 11.13
C GLU A 120 -13.82 31.97 12.28
N LYS A 121 -12.66 31.35 12.58
CA LYS A 121 -11.74 31.89 13.59
C LYS A 121 -11.17 33.25 13.18
N ALA A 122 -10.91 33.47 11.88
CA ALA A 122 -10.43 34.75 11.38
C ALA A 122 -11.50 35.83 11.47
N GLU A 123 -12.77 35.50 11.20
CA GLU A 123 -13.91 36.40 11.39
C GLU A 123 -14.12 36.74 12.86
N GLN A 124 -14.21 35.74 13.74
CA GLN A 124 -14.31 35.96 15.19
C GLN A 124 -13.16 36.83 15.69
N LYS A 125 -11.93 36.60 15.22
CA LYS A 125 -10.78 37.40 15.59
C LYS A 125 -10.93 38.87 15.18
N LYS A 126 -11.42 39.14 13.96
CA LYS A 126 -11.70 40.50 13.49
C LYS A 126 -12.78 41.18 14.34
N GLU A 127 -13.87 40.49 14.63
CA GLU A 127 -14.94 41.01 15.49
C GLU A 127 -14.43 41.36 16.89
N TRP A 128 -13.60 40.48 17.47
CA TRP A 128 -12.95 40.77 18.76
C TRP A 128 -12.02 41.98 18.68
N GLU A 129 -11.21 42.09 17.62
CA GLU A 129 -10.33 43.24 17.40
C GLU A 129 -11.12 44.55 17.27
N ASP A 130 -12.20 44.56 16.49
CA ASP A 130 -13.09 45.71 16.33
C ASP A 130 -13.75 46.09 17.66
N TYR A 131 -14.27 45.12 18.41
CA TYR A 131 -14.83 45.33 19.75
C TYR A 131 -13.81 45.96 20.72
N TYR A 132 -12.55 45.49 20.71
CA TYR A 132 -11.50 46.08 21.54
C TYR A 132 -11.18 47.53 21.15
N VAL A 133 -11.18 47.84 19.84
CA VAL A 133 -10.98 49.20 19.34
C VAL A 133 -12.12 50.11 19.78
N GLU A 134 -13.37 49.68 19.64
CA GLU A 134 -14.55 50.43 20.10
C GLU A 134 -14.53 50.67 21.61
N GLN A 135 -14.24 49.63 22.40
CA GLN A 135 -14.17 49.74 23.85
C GLN A 135 -13.08 50.74 24.28
N ARG A 136 -11.92 50.72 23.61
CA ARG A 136 -10.84 51.67 23.88
C ARG A 136 -11.26 53.10 23.57
N ALA A 137 -11.88 53.33 22.41
CA ALA A 137 -12.38 54.65 22.02
C ALA A 137 -13.41 55.19 23.01
N PHE A 138 -14.33 54.33 23.48
CA PHE A 138 -15.30 54.69 24.51
C PHE A 138 -14.65 55.11 25.84
N LEU A 139 -13.66 54.34 26.31
CA LEU A 139 -12.93 54.67 27.55
C LEU A 139 -12.14 55.98 27.43
N ASP A 140 -11.52 56.24 26.29
CA ASP A 140 -10.78 57.48 26.05
C ASP A 140 -11.73 58.70 25.98
N GLU A 141 -12.92 58.55 25.38
CA GLU A 141 -13.95 59.59 25.39
C GLU A 141 -14.43 59.91 26.81
N MET A 142 -14.68 58.89 27.63
CA MET A 142 -15.07 59.06 29.04
C MET A 142 -14.00 59.79 29.85
N LYS A 143 -12.73 59.47 29.65
CA LYS A 143 -11.61 60.20 30.30
C LYS A 143 -11.54 61.65 29.87
N ARG A 144 -11.90 61.97 28.63
CA ARG A 144 -11.85 63.35 28.10
C ARG A 144 -13.00 64.23 28.60
N LYS A 145 -14.07 63.62 29.14
CA LYS A 145 -15.26 64.31 29.68
C LYS A 145 -15.22 64.52 31.20
N ASN A 146 -14.32 63.85 31.91
CA ASN A 146 -14.00 64.07 33.33
C ASN A 146 -12.82 65.03 33.47
#